data_AF-A0A151I493-F1
#
_entry.id   AF-A0A151I493-F1
#
_cell.length_a   1.000
_cell.length_b   1.000
_cell.length_c   1.000
_cell.angle_alpha   90.00
_cell.angle_beta   90.00
_cell.angle_gamma   90.00
#
_symmetry.space_group_name_H-M   'P 1'
#
loop_
_entity.id
_entity.type
_entity.pdbx_description
1 polymer ?
#
loop_
_entity_poly.entity_id
_entity_poly.type
_entity_poly.pdbx_seq_one_letter_code
_entity_poly.pdbx_strand_id
1 'polypeptide(L)'
;MKHHAVHLLSRRYDLTTTGYKYLEIEISAGPPNYVEIAQGNRGHELSLSLETWKRWKDPLRAAMEYLQDATKRIQRQFYKRWSTDR
;
A
#
# COMPACT_ATOMS: atom_id res chain seq x y z
N MET A 1 20.14 14.85 -20.98
CA MET A 1 20.80 13.98 -19.98
C MET A 1 19.71 13.53 -19.01
N LYS A 2 19.47 12.23 -18.87
CA LYS A 2 18.50 11.72 -17.90
C LYS A 2 19.08 12.02 -16.51
N HIS A 3 18.36 12.80 -15.70
CA HIS A 3 18.72 12.98 -14.31
C HIS A 3 18.47 11.64 -13.61
N HIS A 4 19.52 10.83 -13.48
CA HIS A 4 19.51 9.69 -12.57
C HIS A 4 19.36 10.31 -11.17
N ALA A 5 18.14 10.30 -10.64
CA ALA A 5 17.90 10.73 -9.28
C ALA A 5 18.80 9.89 -8.39
N VAL A 6 19.67 10.52 -7.60
CA VAL A 6 20.57 9.77 -6.71
C VAL A 6 19.69 9.20 -5.60
N HIS A 7 19.52 7.88 -5.63
CA HIS A 7 18.74 7.14 -4.66
C HIS A 7 19.57 7.03 -3.39
N LEU A 8 19.14 7.74 -2.35
CA LEU A 8 19.87 7.88 -1.09
C LEU A 8 19.68 6.63 -0.21
N LEU A 9 18.48 6.04 -0.28
CA LEU A 9 18.10 4.81 0.41
C LEU A 9 17.09 4.04 -0.45
N SER A 10 17.38 2.77 -0.75
CA SER A 10 16.39 1.81 -1.28
C SER A 10 16.25 0.65 -0.29
N ARG A 11 15.01 0.21 -0.07
CA ARG A 11 14.73 -1.04 0.64
C ARG A 11 13.64 -1.83 -0.06
N ARG A 12 13.99 -3.06 -0.41
CA ARG A 12 13.08 -4.06 -0.98
C ARG A 12 12.53 -4.96 0.12
N TYR A 13 11.21 -5.07 0.17
CA TYR A 13 10.47 -5.99 1.01
C TYR A 13 9.81 -7.05 0.13
N ASP A 14 10.25 -8.30 0.26
CA ASP A 14 9.60 -9.39 -0.44
C ASP A 14 8.24 -9.68 0.20
N LEU A 15 7.18 -9.56 -0.60
CA LEU A 15 5.80 -9.80 -0.19
C LEU A 15 5.42 -11.28 -0.28
N THR A 16 6.28 -12.11 -0.89
CA THR A 16 6.14 -13.56 -0.92
C THR A 16 7.47 -14.24 -0.64
N THR A 17 7.43 -15.47 -0.11
CA THR A 17 8.62 -16.27 0.20
C THR A 17 9.51 -16.52 -1.01
N THR A 18 8.91 -16.54 -2.20
CA THR A 18 9.59 -16.68 -3.49
C THR A 18 10.18 -15.38 -4.04
N GLY A 19 9.92 -14.23 -3.40
CA GLY A 19 10.34 -12.90 -3.89
C GLY A 19 9.63 -12.45 -5.18
N TYR A 20 8.60 -13.18 -5.62
CA TYR A 20 7.88 -12.93 -6.87
C TYR A 20 7.11 -11.61 -6.86
N LYS A 21 6.60 -11.22 -5.69
CA LYS A 21 6.01 -9.90 -5.44
C LYS A 21 6.91 -9.19 -4.44
N TYR A 22 7.22 -7.94 -4.71
CA TYR A 22 8.03 -7.13 -3.80
C TYR A 22 7.50 -5.70 -3.75
N LEU A 23 7.79 -5.05 -2.64
CA LEU A 23 7.60 -3.61 -2.46
C LEU A 23 8.98 -2.99 -2.32
N GLU A 24 9.36 -2.13 -3.27
CA GLU A 24 10.57 -1.36 -3.20
C GLU A 24 10.23 0.08 -2.80
N ILE A 25 10.84 0.54 -1.71
CA ILE A 25 10.71 1.90 -1.22
C ILE A 25 12.04 2.58 -1.43
N GLU A 26 12.02 3.62 -2.27
CA GLU A 26 13.20 4.34 -2.68
C GLU A 26 13.06 5.83 -2.33
N ILE A 27 14.08 6.37 -1.67
CA ILE A 27 14.15 7.78 -1.31
C ILE A 27 15.22 8.41 -2.18
N SER A 28 14.79 9.27 -3.10
CA SER A 28 15.70 10.05 -3.94
C SER A 28 16.03 11.38 -3.28
N ALA A 29 17.32 11.73 -3.27
CA ALA A 29 17.77 13.06 -2.88
C ALA A 29 18.26 13.80 -4.13
N GLY A 30 17.33 14.46 -4.78
CA GLY A 30 17.59 15.50 -5.77
C GLY A 30 16.60 16.64 -5.51
N PRO A 31 16.81 17.84 -6.03
CA PRO A 31 15.73 18.82 -6.09
C PRO A 31 14.80 18.40 -7.24
N PRO A 32 13.54 17.99 -7.00
CA PRO A 32 12.81 17.83 -5.71
C PRO A 32 12.96 16.44 -5.08
N ASN A 33 12.95 16.37 -3.73
CA ASN A 33 13.11 15.12 -2.99
C ASN A 33 11.83 14.29 -3.11
N TYR A 34 11.86 13.18 -3.85
CA TYR A 34 10.72 12.29 -4.01
C TYR A 34 10.96 10.96 -3.32
N VAL A 35 9.91 10.46 -2.67
CA VAL A 35 9.82 9.05 -2.27
C VAL A 35 9.09 8.33 -3.39
N GLU A 36 9.78 7.40 -4.04
CA GLU A 36 9.21 6.51 -5.04
C GLU A 36 8.91 5.18 -4.35
N ILE A 37 7.65 4.77 -4.40
CA ILE A 37 7.25 3.45 -3.93
C ILE A 37 6.87 2.69 -5.18
N ALA A 38 7.69 1.70 -5.51
CA ALA A 38 7.51 0.80 -6.63
C ALA A 38 6.97 -0.53 -6.11
N GLN A 39 5.74 -0.86 -6.49
CA GLN A 39 5.24 -2.22 -6.31
C GLN A 39 5.60 -3.04 -7.54
N GLY A 40 6.49 -4.01 -7.36
CA GLY A 40 6.96 -4.88 -8.43
C GLY A 40 6.25 -6.23 -8.45
N ASN A 41 5.71 -6.56 -9.61
CA ASN A 41 5.37 -7.92 -10.05
C ASN A 41 5.99 -8.10 -11.44
N ARG A 42 6.32 -9.31 -11.88
CA ARG A 42 6.95 -9.53 -13.22
C ARG A 42 6.19 -8.77 -14.32
N GLY A 43 6.71 -7.59 -14.72
CA GLY A 43 6.16 -6.73 -15.77
C GLY A 43 5.23 -5.57 -15.35
N HIS A 44 4.89 -5.41 -14.07
CA HIS A 44 4.07 -4.28 -13.60
C HIS A 44 4.74 -3.59 -12.42
N GLU A 45 5.14 -2.35 -12.64
CA GLU A 45 5.71 -1.46 -11.64
C GLU A 45 4.75 -0.27 -11.48
N LEU A 46 4.26 -0.08 -10.26
CA LEU A 46 3.42 1.08 -9.93
C LEU A 46 4.25 2.05 -9.11
N SER A 47 4.79 3.08 -9.76
CA SER A 47 5.49 4.18 -9.09
C SER A 47 4.52 5.29 -8.72
N LEU A 48 4.38 5.56 -7.41
CA LEU A 48 3.51 6.62 -6.90
C LEU A 48 4.35 7.82 -6.45
N SER A 49 4.08 9.00 -7.01
CA SER A 49 4.70 10.26 -6.57
C SER A 49 4.14 10.73 -5.23
N LEU A 50 4.91 11.56 -4.51
CA LEU A 50 4.51 12.12 -3.21
C LEU A 50 3.17 12.90 -3.26
N GLU A 51 2.90 13.59 -4.37
CA GLU A 51 1.66 14.32 -4.56
C GLU A 51 0.46 13.36 -4.71
N THR A 52 0.66 12.26 -5.44
CA THR A 52 -0.31 11.17 -5.54
C THR A 52 -0.55 10.53 -4.17
N TRP A 53 0.49 10.32 -3.36
CA TRP A 53 0.36 9.83 -1.98
C TRP A 53 -0.45 10.76 -1.09
N LYS A 54 -0.21 12.08 -1.17
CA LYS A 54 -1.00 13.08 -0.43
C LYS A 54 -2.47 13.05 -0.84
N ARG A 55 -2.75 12.94 -2.14
CA ARG A 55 -4.12 12.82 -2.68
C ARG A 55 -4.80 11.51 -2.29
N TRP A 56 -4.05 10.43 -2.11
CA TRP A 56 -4.58 9.10 -1.81
C TRP A 56 -4.78 8.81 -0.32
N LYS A 57 -4.21 9.63 0.56
CA LYS A 57 -4.27 9.42 2.02
C LYS A 57 -5.70 9.33 2.55
N ASP A 58 -6.56 10.29 2.19
CA ASP A 58 -7.92 10.37 2.73
C ASP A 58 -8.85 9.29 2.13
N PRO A 59 -8.85 9.05 0.79
CA PRO A 59 -9.62 7.95 0.20
C PRO A 59 -9.21 6.57 0.74
N LEU A 60 -7.90 6.34 0.92
CA LEU A 60 -7.40 5.07 1.43
C LEU A 60 -7.82 4.86 2.89
N ARG A 61 -7.80 5.92 3.71
CA ARG A 61 -8.32 5.86 5.08
C ARG A 61 -9.80 5.53 5.11
N ALA A 62 -10.62 6.20 4.30
CA ALA A 62 -12.06 5.95 4.23
C ALA A 62 -12.37 4.51 3.77
N ALA A 63 -11.63 4.00 2.79
CA ALA A 63 -11.77 2.62 2.33
C ALA A 63 -11.43 1.61 3.44
N MET A 64 -10.36 1.85 4.20
CA MET A 64 -9.98 1.01 5.33
C MET A 64 -11.03 1.04 6.46
N GLU A 65 -11.55 2.22 6.80
CA GLU A 65 -12.63 2.38 7.79
C GLU A 65 -13.89 1.61 7.37
N TYR A 66 -14.28 1.70 6.10
CA TYR A 66 -15.39 0.94 5.53
C TYR A 66 -15.18 -0.57 5.66
N LEU A 67 -14.00 -1.08 5.28
CA LEU A 67 -13.68 -2.50 5.38
C LEU A 67 -13.71 -3.00 6.83
N GLN A 68 -13.23 -2.19 7.77
CA GLN A 68 -13.30 -2.52 9.20
C GLN A 68 -14.75 -2.57 9.71
N ASP A 69 -15.60 -1.61 9.32
CA ASP A 69 -17.01 -1.63 9.71
C ASP A 69 -17.76 -2.82 9.11
N ALA A 70 -17.55 -3.11 7.82
CA ALA A 70 -18.12 -4.27 7.15
C ALA A 70 -17.76 -5.58 7.88
N THR A 71 -16.49 -5.72 8.28
CA THR A 71 -16.02 -6.89 9.04
C THR A 71 -16.75 -6.99 10.39
N LYS A 72 -16.88 -5.89 11.13
CA LYS A 72 -17.61 -5.85 12.41
C LYS A 72 -19.10 -6.16 12.24
N ARG A 73 -19.71 -5.76 11.12
CA ARG A 73 -21.11 -6.06 10.80
C ARG A 73 -21.31 -7.55 10.54
N ILE A 74 -20.45 -8.17 9.75
CA ILE A 74 -20.48 -9.62 9.48
C ILE A 74 -20.33 -10.39 10.79
N GLN A 75 -19.33 -10.05 11.61
CA GLN A 75 -19.12 -10.67 12.93
C GLN A 75 -20.37 -10.56 13.83
N ARG A 76 -20.99 -9.38 13.89
CA ARG A 76 -22.23 -9.18 14.66
C ARG A 76 -23.40 -9.99 14.12
N GLN A 77 -23.53 -10.14 12.79
CA GLN A 77 -24.56 -10.99 12.19
C GLN A 77 -24.36 -12.46 12.55
N PHE A 78 -23.12 -12.97 12.49
CA PHE A 78 -22.80 -14.32 12.95
C PHE A 78 -23.13 -14.53 14.43
N TYR A 79 -22.71 -13.61 15.30
CA TYR A 79 -22.99 -13.70 16.72
C TYR A 79 -24.50 -13.70 17.02
N LYS A 80 -25.25 -12.80 16.37
CA LYS A 80 -26.72 -12.76 16.51
C LYS A 80 -27.35 -14.07 16.04
N ARG A 81 -27.02 -14.53 14.84
CA ARG A 81 -27.54 -15.78 14.25
C ARG A 81 -27.29 -16.98 15.17
N TRP A 82 -26.10 -17.08 15.75
CA TRP A 82 -25.72 -18.19 16.64
C TRP A 82 -26.37 -18.11 18.03
N SER A 83 -26.67 -16.91 18.51
CA SER A 83 -27.37 -16.70 19.80
C SER A 83 -28.89 -16.95 19.73
N THR A 84 -29.50 -16.89 18.55
CA THR A 84 -30.94 -17.16 18.36
C THR A 84 -31.24 -18.63 18.06
N ASP A 85 -30.22 -19.43 17.75
CA ASP A 85 -30.32 -20.86 17.41
C ASP A 85 -30.11 -21.77 18.65
N ARG A 86 -30.18 -21.19 19.85
CA ARG A 86 -29.96 -21.85 21.14
C ARG A 86 -31.20 -21.79 22.02
#